data_AF-A0A9P0ES75-F1
#
_entry.id   AF-A0A9P0ES75-F1
#
_cell.length_a   1.000
_cell.length_b   1.000
_cell.length_c   1.000
_cell.angle_alpha   90.00
_cell.angle_beta   90.00
_cell.angle_gamma   90.00
#
_symmetry.space_group_name_H-M   'P 1'
#
loop_
_entity.id
_entity.type
_entity.pdbx_description
1 polymer ?
#
loop_
_entity_poly.entity_id
_entity_poly.type
_entity_poly.pdbx_seq_one_letter_code
_entity_poly.pdbx_strand_id
1 'polypeptide(L)'
;MKLSLAATVLSFLSALPAVIAVPSSEPDSSEPDSSELVKRKDCPPLVEGYYLGECNGLSCKWHGVNLDCEVGKCVGEGGGDGSCCHVKRRVYCPNGGWIGQQ
;
A
#
# COMPACT_ATOMS: atom_id res chain seq x y z
N MET A 1 -40.67 32.51 -5.06
CA MET A 1 -39.56 33.31 -4.49
C MET A 1 -38.39 33.25 -5.47
N LYS A 2 -37.74 34.40 -5.68
CA LYS A 2 -36.80 34.71 -6.78
C LYS A 2 -35.47 33.94 -6.69
N LEU A 3 -34.90 33.65 -7.87
CA LEU A 3 -33.57 33.10 -8.12
C LEU A 3 -32.45 33.86 -7.38
N SER A 4 -31.38 33.15 -7.02
CA SER A 4 -30.03 33.72 -7.05
C SER A 4 -29.03 32.70 -7.61
N LEU A 5 -28.62 32.91 -8.86
CA LEU A 5 -27.38 32.40 -9.41
C LEU A 5 -26.20 33.11 -8.73
N ALA A 6 -25.14 32.37 -8.42
CA ALA A 6 -23.79 32.92 -8.39
C ALA A 6 -22.83 31.80 -8.81
N ALA A 7 -22.57 31.73 -10.11
CA ALA A 7 -21.46 30.98 -10.66
C ALA A 7 -20.18 31.78 -10.38
N THR A 8 -19.17 31.13 -9.79
CA THR A 8 -17.82 31.72 -9.70
C THR A 8 -16.83 30.68 -10.20
N VAL A 9 -16.46 30.84 -11.47
CA VAL A 9 -15.41 30.07 -12.15
C VAL A 9 -14.08 30.72 -11.79
N LEU A 10 -13.24 30.04 -11.01
CA LEU A 10 -11.87 30.47 -10.71
C LEU A 10 -10.91 29.57 -11.48
N SER A 11 -10.50 30.06 -12.64
CA SER A 11 -9.48 29.47 -13.50
C SER A 11 -8.08 29.70 -12.90
N PHE A 12 -7.44 28.63 -12.42
CA PHE A 12 -6.02 28.66 -12.06
C PHE A 12 -5.18 28.23 -13.27
N LEU A 13 -4.62 29.21 -13.99
CA LEU A 13 -3.44 29.01 -14.83
C LEU A 13 -2.21 29.18 -13.92
N SER A 14 -1.37 28.15 -13.77
CA SER A 14 0.02 28.38 -13.36
C SER A 14 0.98 27.46 -14.12
N ALA A 15 1.98 28.11 -14.70
CA ALA A 15 2.99 27.63 -15.63
C ALA A 15 3.76 26.37 -15.19
N LEU A 16 4.12 25.56 -16.18
CA LEU A 16 5.05 24.43 -16.04
C LEU A 16 6.49 24.95 -15.89
N PRO A 17 7.25 24.46 -14.90
CA PRO A 17 8.71 24.51 -14.96
C PRO A 17 9.23 23.40 -15.89
N ALA A 18 9.97 23.80 -16.92
CA ALA A 18 10.78 22.89 -17.74
C ALA A 18 11.94 22.34 -16.90
N VAL A 19 11.91 21.04 -16.62
CA VAL A 19 12.99 20.33 -15.92
C VAL A 19 14.07 20.00 -16.95
N ILE A 20 15.27 20.54 -16.71
CA ILE A 20 16.48 20.34 -17.50
C ILE A 20 16.93 18.88 -17.32
N ALA A 21 17.09 18.16 -18.43
CA ALA A 21 17.63 16.80 -18.42
C ALA A 21 19.11 16.82 -17.99
N VAL A 22 19.41 16.17 -16.88
CA VAL A 22 20.78 15.84 -16.46
C VAL A 22 21.11 14.44 -16.99
N PRO A 23 22.21 14.25 -17.73
CA PRO A 23 22.61 12.94 -18.18
C PRO A 23 23.35 12.15 -17.09
N SER A 24 23.20 10.83 -17.18
CA SER A 24 24.20 9.83 -16.83
C SER A 24 24.54 9.66 -15.34
N SER A 25 23.97 8.60 -14.77
CA SER A 25 24.68 7.74 -13.83
C SER A 25 24.18 6.31 -14.08
N GLU A 26 25.12 5.38 -14.08
CA GLU A 26 24.99 4.01 -14.55
C GLU A 26 23.96 3.22 -13.74
N PRO A 27 23.25 2.24 -14.34
CA PRO A 27 22.56 1.23 -13.55
C PRO A 27 23.65 0.32 -12.96
N ASP A 28 24.15 0.73 -11.79
CA ASP A 28 24.78 -0.21 -10.88
C ASP A 28 23.71 -1.23 -10.51
N SER A 29 23.86 -2.40 -11.12
CA SER A 29 23.13 -3.61 -10.80
C SER A 29 23.60 -4.09 -9.43
N SER A 30 23.31 -3.31 -8.40
CA SER A 30 23.29 -3.79 -7.03
C SER A 30 22.14 -4.81 -6.97
N GLU A 31 22.52 -6.07 -6.96
CA GLU A 31 21.64 -7.21 -6.69
C GLU A 31 20.71 -6.85 -5.51
N PRO A 32 19.40 -7.16 -5.58
CA PRO A 32 18.54 -6.94 -4.44
C PRO A 32 19.05 -7.81 -3.29
N ASP A 33 19.64 -7.15 -2.29
CA ASP A 33 20.05 -7.73 -1.03
C ASP A 33 18.83 -8.45 -0.45
N SER A 34 18.85 -9.77 -0.57
CA SER A 34 17.78 -10.71 -0.19
C SER A 34 17.58 -10.78 1.33
N SER A 35 18.17 -9.85 2.06
CA SER A 35 18.22 -9.78 3.52
C SER A 35 17.78 -8.43 4.07
N GLU A 36 17.32 -7.49 3.24
CA GLU A 36 16.43 -6.42 3.71
C GLU A 36 15.03 -7.01 3.97
N LEU A 37 15.01 -7.89 4.97
CA LEU A 37 13.90 -8.14 5.87
C LEU A 37 13.57 -6.77 6.45
N VAL A 38 12.84 -5.99 5.65
CA VAL A 38 12.12 -4.77 6.00
C VAL A 38 11.75 -4.91 7.46
N LYS A 39 12.08 -3.92 8.30
CA LYS A 39 11.62 -3.83 9.68
C LYS A 39 10.11 -4.09 9.71
N ARG A 40 9.73 -5.36 9.76
CA ARG A 40 8.37 -5.84 9.78
C ARG A 40 7.91 -5.36 11.14
N LYS A 41 7.12 -4.29 11.17
CA LYS A 41 6.19 -3.99 12.28
C LYS A 41 5.77 -5.33 12.85
N ASP A 42 5.98 -5.59 14.14
CA ASP A 42 5.84 -6.89 14.80
C ASP A 42 4.69 -7.72 14.21
N CYS A 43 4.98 -8.45 13.13
CA CYS A 43 3.95 -9.16 12.42
C CYS A 43 3.70 -10.42 13.24
N PRO A 44 2.42 -10.78 13.48
CA PRO A 44 2.15 -12.01 14.18
C PRO A 44 2.86 -13.16 13.48
N PRO A 45 3.35 -14.15 14.26
CA PRO A 45 4.15 -15.23 13.72
C PRO A 45 3.40 -15.93 12.59
N LEU A 46 4.11 -16.18 11.49
CA LEU A 46 3.55 -16.86 10.33
C LEU A 46 3.08 -18.26 10.73
N VAL A 47 1.80 -18.53 10.49
CA VAL A 47 1.26 -19.89 10.59
C VAL A 47 1.72 -20.69 9.38
N GLU A 48 1.98 -21.99 9.56
CA GLU A 48 2.50 -22.85 8.49
C GLU A 48 1.63 -22.81 7.22
N GLY A 49 2.29 -22.57 6.08
CA GLY A 49 1.66 -22.45 4.77
C GLY A 49 0.96 -21.12 4.51
N TYR A 50 1.17 -20.09 5.34
CA TYR A 50 0.83 -18.70 5.00
C TYR A 50 2.07 -17.93 4.60
N TYR A 51 1.88 -16.94 3.73
CA TYR A 51 2.89 -15.98 3.34
C TYR A 51 2.58 -14.61 3.94
N LEU A 52 3.62 -13.84 4.24
CA LEU A 52 3.48 -12.49 4.77
C LEU A 52 3.55 -11.47 3.64
N GLY A 53 2.55 -10.60 3.57
CA GLY A 53 2.54 -9.38 2.75
C GLY A 53 2.34 -8.14 3.62
N GLU A 54 2.17 -7.00 2.95
CA GLU A 54 1.95 -5.70 3.57
C GLU A 54 0.79 -4.97 2.92
N CYS A 55 -0.03 -4.30 3.71
CA CYS A 55 -1.10 -3.46 3.20
C CYS A 55 -0.56 -2.33 2.31
N ASN A 56 -1.23 -2.12 1.18
CA ASN A 56 -1.00 -1.04 0.22
C ASN A 56 -2.37 -0.53 -0.29
N GLY A 57 -2.81 0.61 0.23
CA GLY A 57 -4.16 1.14 0.09
C GLY A 57 -5.20 0.22 0.74
N LEU A 58 -6.05 -0.37 -0.10
CA LEU A 58 -7.12 -1.28 0.32
C LEU A 58 -6.75 -2.76 0.16
N SER A 59 -5.56 -3.05 -0.39
CA SER A 59 -5.15 -4.38 -0.81
C SER A 59 -3.91 -4.84 -0.04
N CYS A 60 -3.66 -6.15 -0.03
CA CYS A 60 -2.46 -6.77 0.51
C CYS A 60 -1.42 -6.96 -0.59
N LYS A 61 -0.26 -6.31 -0.47
CA LYS A 61 0.87 -6.44 -1.37
C LYS A 61 1.73 -7.63 -0.96
N TRP A 62 1.90 -8.58 -1.88
CA TRP A 62 2.78 -9.74 -1.69
C TRP A 62 3.61 -9.97 -2.96
N HIS A 63 4.94 -10.02 -2.84
CA HIS A 63 5.88 -10.09 -3.98
C HIS A 63 5.59 -9.08 -5.10
N GLY A 64 5.22 -7.85 -4.74
CA GLY A 64 4.93 -6.78 -5.71
C GLY A 64 3.52 -6.83 -6.32
N VAL A 65 2.72 -7.86 -6.02
CA VAL A 65 1.34 -7.98 -6.49
C VAL A 65 0.38 -7.50 -5.41
N ASN A 66 -0.55 -6.61 -5.77
CA ASN A 66 -1.64 -6.20 -4.88
C ASN A 66 -2.80 -7.19 -5.00
N LEU A 67 -3.14 -7.84 -3.89
CA LEU A 67 -4.21 -8.82 -3.78
C LEU A 67 -5.33 -8.26 -2.91
N ASP A 68 -6.58 -8.37 -3.37
CA ASP A 68 -7.72 -7.84 -2.61
C ASP A 68 -7.94 -8.63 -1.31
N CYS A 69 -8.22 -7.91 -0.23
CA CYS A 69 -8.54 -8.50 1.05
C CYS A 69 -9.87 -9.27 0.97
N GLU A 70 -9.83 -10.58 1.20
CA GLU A 70 -11.03 -11.43 1.31
C GLU A 70 -11.58 -11.48 2.74
N VAL A 71 -10.68 -11.35 3.72
CA VAL A 71 -11.01 -11.34 5.15
C VAL A 71 -10.34 -10.14 5.79
N GLY A 72 -11.12 -9.30 6.47
CA GLY A 72 -10.61 -8.06 7.06
C GLY A 72 -10.41 -6.94 6.03
N LYS A 73 -9.74 -5.87 6.46
CA LYS A 73 -9.48 -4.66 5.67
C LYS A 73 -8.14 -4.04 6.05
N CYS A 74 -7.38 -3.66 5.04
CA CYS A 74 -6.16 -2.87 5.22
C CYS A 74 -6.42 -1.45 5.77
N VAL A 75 -7.66 -0.98 5.85
CA VAL A 75 -8.01 0.32 6.43
C VAL A 75 -8.82 0.11 7.70
N GLY A 76 -8.44 0.83 8.75
CA GLY A 76 -9.07 0.76 10.07
C GLY A 76 -8.04 0.67 11.19
N GLU A 77 -8.51 0.38 12.39
CA GLU A 77 -7.67 0.28 13.58
C GLU A 77 -6.67 -0.90 13.46
N GLY A 78 -5.38 -0.64 13.68
CA GLY A 78 -4.33 -1.65 13.44
C GLY A 78 -4.09 -2.00 11.95
N GLY A 79 -4.79 -1.34 11.03
CA GLY A 79 -4.49 -1.35 9.60
C GLY A 79 -3.65 -0.13 9.16
N GLY A 80 -3.59 0.09 7.86
CA GLY A 80 -2.85 1.15 7.17
C GLY A 80 -1.69 0.58 6.36
N ASP A 81 -1.14 1.39 5.47
CA ASP A 81 -0.01 0.99 4.63
C ASP A 81 1.18 0.50 5.46
N GLY A 82 1.80 -0.58 4.98
CA GLY A 82 2.89 -1.27 5.68
C GLY A 82 2.43 -2.11 6.88
N SER A 83 1.12 -2.23 7.15
CA SER A 83 0.61 -3.18 8.15
C SER A 83 0.59 -4.59 7.59
N CYS A 84 0.78 -5.60 8.44
CA CYS A 84 0.93 -6.98 8.00
C CYS A 84 -0.37 -7.56 7.45
N CYS A 85 -0.27 -8.37 6.40
CA CYS A 85 -1.36 -9.20 5.90
C CYS A 85 -0.85 -10.60 5.56
N HIS A 86 -1.74 -11.59 5.52
CA HIS A 86 -1.41 -12.99 5.26
C HIS A 86 -2.04 -13.49 3.97
N VAL A 87 -1.26 -14.21 3.17
CA VAL A 87 -1.70 -14.78 1.88
C VAL A 87 -1.55 -16.29 1.92
N LYS A 88 -2.62 -17.02 1.55
CA LYS A 88 -2.58 -18.47 1.31
C LYS A 88 -3.47 -18.81 0.11
N ARG A 89 -4.63 -19.43 0.37
CA ARG A 89 -5.73 -19.55 -0.59
C ARG A 89 -6.66 -18.35 -0.58
N ARG A 90 -6.63 -17.60 0.52
CA ARG A 90 -7.34 -16.34 0.70
C ARG A 90 -6.40 -15.28 1.23
N VAL A 91 -6.77 -14.03 1.05
CA VAL A 91 -6.04 -12.86 1.56
C VAL A 91 -6.66 -12.37 2.86
N TYR A 92 -5.89 -12.39 3.93
CA TYR A 92 -6.30 -11.95 5.27
C TYR A 92 -5.58 -10.65 5.62
N CYS A 93 -6.36 -9.59 5.81
CA CYS A 93 -5.89 -8.27 6.14
C CYS A 93 -6.16 -7.93 7.61
N PRO A 94 -5.53 -6.86 8.15
CA PRO A 94 -5.86 -6.32 9.46
C PRO A 94 -7.38 -6.12 9.64
N ASN A 95 -7.91 -6.04 10.85
CA ASN A 95 -9.36 -5.91 11.12
C ASN A 95 -10.24 -7.14 10.77
N GLY A 96 -9.68 -8.23 10.24
CA GLY A 96 -10.41 -9.48 9.98
C GLY A 96 -10.27 -10.54 11.06
N GLY A 97 -9.49 -10.25 12.11
CA GLY A 97 -8.95 -11.25 13.04
C GLY A 97 -7.67 -11.89 12.51
N TRP A 98 -6.70 -12.14 13.39
CA TRP A 98 -5.45 -12.82 13.02
C TRP A 98 -5.64 -14.33 13.04
N ILE A 99 -5.00 -14.99 12.09
CA ILE A 99 -5.05 -16.45 11.95
C ILE A 99 -4.32 -17.05 13.16
N GLY A 100 -5.01 -17.90 13.94
CA GLY A 100 -4.45 -18.54 15.14
C GLY A 100 -4.69 -17.82 16.48
N GLN A 101 -5.48 -16.74 16.51
CA GLN A 101 -5.93 -16.11 17.76
C GLN A 101 -7.41 -16.39 18.12
N GLN A 102 -7.95 -17.54 17.68
CA GLN A 102 -9.25 -18.05 18.14
C GLN A 102 -9.06 -19.25 19.05
#